data_AF-C0CIQ3-F1
#
_entry.id   AF-C0CIQ3-F1
#
_cell.length_a   1.000
_cell.length_b   1.000
_cell.length_c   1.000
_cell.angle_alpha   90.00
_cell.angle_beta   90.00
_cell.angle_gamma   90.00
#
_symmetry.space_group_name_H-M   'P 1'
#
loop_
_entity.id
_entity.type
_entity.pdbx_description
1 polymer ?
#
loop_
_entity_poly.entity_id
_entity_poly.type
_entity_poly.pdbx_seq_one_letter_code
_entity_poly.pdbx_strand_id
1 'polypeptide(L)'
;MEKRSKVVLLPCKAYEEEELKRQLKRGLELLGGLSSIVKKNETILLKPNLLKKSETEKAVITHPAVMGAFALLLKEEGYRQIKVGDSCGTSTARKVMELCGMGPDFK
;
A
#
# COMPACT_ATOMS: atom_id res chain seq x y z
N MET A 1 5.79 30.73 5.94
CA MET A 1 6.69 29.61 6.21
C MET A 1 6.08 28.36 5.59
N GLU A 2 6.73 27.74 4.61
CA GLU A 2 6.19 26.53 3.98
C GLU A 2 6.06 25.40 5.00
N LYS A 3 4.90 24.76 5.00
CA LYS A 3 4.60 23.65 5.90
C LYS A 3 5.32 22.41 5.39
N ARG A 4 6.30 21.90 6.14
CA ARG A 4 7.01 20.66 5.81
C ARG A 4 6.07 19.45 5.93
N SER A 5 6.28 18.44 5.09
CA SER A 5 5.59 17.16 5.19
C SER A 5 5.91 16.47 6.52
N LYS A 6 4.89 15.88 7.16
CA LYS A 6 5.08 14.98 8.30
C LYS A 6 5.47 13.61 7.78
N VAL A 7 6.54 13.04 8.31
CA VAL A 7 7.06 11.72 7.93
C VAL A 7 7.19 10.87 9.18
N VAL A 8 6.75 9.61 9.09
CA VAL A 8 6.88 8.60 10.14
C VAL A 8 7.78 7.49 9.63
N LEU A 9 8.79 7.11 10.42
CA LEU A 9 9.69 5.99 10.14
C LEU A 9 9.58 4.99 11.29
N LEU A 10 9.23 3.74 10.97
CA LEU A 10 9.06 2.66 11.95
C LEU A 10 9.90 1.45 11.55
N PRO A 11 10.53 0.75 12.51
CA PRO A 11 11.20 -0.51 12.23
C PRO A 11 10.17 -1.61 11.94
N CYS A 12 10.39 -2.37 10.88
CA CYS A 12 9.61 -3.54 10.52
C CYS A 12 10.58 -4.69 10.21
N LYS A 13 10.55 -5.75 11.02
CA LYS A 13 11.59 -6.80 11.00
C LYS A 13 11.36 -7.86 9.93
N ALA A 14 10.12 -8.02 9.47
CA ALA A 14 9.72 -9.03 8.51
C ALA A 14 8.47 -8.59 7.74
N TYR A 15 8.26 -9.18 6.56
CA TYR A 15 7.07 -8.97 5.73
C TYR A 15 5.89 -9.89 6.13
N GLU A 16 5.78 -10.23 7.41
CA GLU A 16 4.66 -11.00 7.95
C GLU A 16 3.42 -10.11 8.07
N GLU A 17 2.25 -10.63 7.70
CA GLU A 17 1.01 -9.85 7.61
C GLU A 17 0.67 -9.12 8.92
N GLU A 18 0.74 -9.82 10.06
CA GLU A 18 0.45 -9.25 11.39
C GLU A 18 1.46 -8.18 11.80
N GLU A 19 2.74 -8.36 11.47
CA GLU A 19 3.78 -7.34 11.69
C GLU A 19 3.47 -6.09 10.85
N LEU A 20 3.22 -6.28 9.56
CA LEU A 20 2.95 -5.20 8.62
C LEU A 20 1.71 -4.42 9.01
N LYS A 21 0.58 -5.09 9.28
CA LYS A 21 -0.66 -4.45 9.71
C LYS A 21 -0.45 -3.62 10.96
N ARG A 22 0.26 -4.17 11.95
CA ARG A 22 0.55 -3.47 13.22
C ARG A 22 1.39 -2.22 12.99
N GLN A 23 2.45 -2.30 12.19
CA GLN A 23 3.30 -1.13 11.92
C GLN A 23 2.58 -0.09 11.06
N LEU A 24 1.80 -0.52 10.05
CA LEU A 24 0.99 0.38 9.22
C LEU A 24 -0.04 1.14 10.06
N LYS A 25 -0.78 0.42 10.92
CA LYS A 25 -1.76 1.03 11.82
C LYS A 25 -1.11 2.05 12.75
N ARG A 26 0.00 1.67 13.41
CA ARG A 26 0.77 2.57 14.27
C ARG A 26 1.26 3.81 13.51
N GLY A 27 1.76 3.63 12.28
CA GLY A 27 2.22 4.74 11.45
C GLY A 27 1.12 5.73 11.12
N LEU A 28 -0.07 5.24 10.79
CA LEU A 28 -1.25 6.05 10.52
C LEU A 28 -1.75 6.78 11.77
N GLU A 29 -1.76 6.12 12.94
CA GLU A 29 -2.09 6.75 14.22
C GLU A 29 -1.16 7.92 14.55
N LEU A 30 0.16 7.75 14.34
CA LEU A 30 1.15 8.82 14.53
C LEU A 30 0.95 9.99 13.55
N LEU A 31 0.33 9.76 12.40
CA LEU A 31 -0.05 10.80 11.45
C LEU A 31 -1.40 11.48 11.79
N GLY A 32 -2.10 11.04 12.84
CA GLY A 32 -3.41 11.56 13.25
C GLY A 32 -4.58 10.62 12.94
N GLY A 33 -4.31 9.39 12.49
CA GLY A 33 -5.29 8.39 12.11
C GLY A 33 -5.78 8.54 10.67
N LEU A 34 -6.30 7.45 10.09
CA LEU A 34 -6.77 7.41 8.69
C LEU A 34 -7.87 8.45 8.39
N SER A 35 -8.79 8.69 9.34
CA SER A 35 -9.87 9.67 9.19
C SER A 35 -9.38 11.12 9.09
N SER A 36 -8.16 11.40 9.56
CA SER A 36 -7.52 12.71 9.38
C SER A 36 -6.93 12.91 7.99
N ILE A 37 -6.76 11.83 7.22
CA ILE A 37 -6.11 11.82 5.90
C ILE A 37 -7.14 11.65 4.78
N VAL A 38 -8.08 10.72 4.93
CA VAL A 38 -9.08 10.36 3.89
C VAL A 38 -10.45 10.13 4.53
N LYS A 39 -11.50 10.70 3.92
CA LYS A 39 -12.90 10.48 4.36
C LYS A 39 -13.47 9.17 3.82
N LYS A 40 -14.47 8.58 4.49
CA LYS A 40 -15.05 7.28 4.12
C LYS A 40 -15.72 7.24 2.73
N ASN A 41 -16.19 8.39 2.26
CA ASN A 41 -16.85 8.53 0.96
C ASN A 41 -15.89 8.86 -0.19
N GLU A 42 -14.59 9.06 0.09
CA GLU A 42 -13.58 9.32 -0.93
C GLU A 42 -13.11 8.00 -1.57
N THR A 43 -12.63 8.09 -2.82
CA THR A 43 -11.99 6.97 -3.51
C THR A 43 -10.49 7.00 -3.23
N ILE A 44 -9.95 5.90 -2.71
CA ILE A 44 -8.53 5.71 -2.46
C ILE A 44 -7.89 5.01 -3.65
N LEU A 45 -6.79 5.54 -4.16
CA LEU A 45 -5.87 4.81 -5.03
C LEU A 45 -4.68 4.31 -4.20
N LEU A 46 -4.58 3.01 -4.02
CA LEU A 46 -3.36 2.36 -3.55
C LEU A 46 -2.39 2.27 -4.73
N LYS A 47 -1.32 3.07 -4.66
CA LYS A 47 -0.33 3.18 -5.73
C LYS A 47 0.97 2.46 -5.37
N PRO A 48 1.17 1.20 -5.79
CA PRO A 48 2.48 0.56 -5.66
C PRO A 48 3.53 1.26 -6.54
N ASN A 49 4.79 0.81 -6.46
CA ASN A 49 5.83 1.09 -7.43
C ASN A 49 6.03 -0.16 -8.30
N LEU A 50 5.67 -0.08 -9.59
CA LEU A 50 5.68 -1.16 -10.58
C LEU A 50 6.47 -0.74 -11.82
N LEU A 51 7.79 -0.65 -11.68
CA LEU A 51 8.67 -0.24 -12.79
C LEU A 51 8.63 -1.25 -13.97
N LYS A 52 8.78 -2.53 -13.64
CA LYS A 52 8.78 -3.68 -14.57
C LYS A 52 8.49 -4.96 -13.79
N LYS A 53 8.19 -6.06 -14.49
CA LYS A 53 8.17 -7.40 -13.86
C LYS A 53 9.51 -7.62 -13.14
N SER A 54 9.47 -7.89 -11.85
CA SER A 54 10.65 -8.16 -11.03
C SER A 54 10.28 -9.10 -9.90
N GLU A 55 11.23 -9.95 -9.52
CA GLU A 55 11.16 -10.77 -8.32
C GLU A 55 11.16 -9.87 -7.07
N THR A 56 10.44 -10.28 -6.04
CA THR A 56 10.26 -9.53 -4.80
C THR A 56 11.60 -9.28 -4.09
N GLU A 57 12.50 -10.26 -4.15
CA GLU A 57 13.84 -10.26 -3.54
C GLU A 57 14.75 -9.18 -4.13
N LYS A 58 14.46 -8.70 -5.34
CA LYS A 58 15.23 -7.64 -6.00
C LYS A 58 14.86 -6.23 -5.51
N ALA A 59 13.79 -6.08 -4.72
CA ALA A 59 13.30 -4.80 -4.18
C ALA A 59 13.09 -3.69 -5.24
N VAL A 60 12.82 -4.06 -6.49
CA VAL A 60 12.54 -3.12 -7.60
C VAL A 60 11.09 -2.64 -7.57
N ILE A 61 10.19 -3.47 -7.03
CA ILE A 61 8.77 -3.19 -6.87
C ILE A 61 8.41 -3.00 -5.39
N THR A 62 7.28 -2.35 -5.11
CA THR A 62 6.70 -2.42 -3.76
C THR A 62 6.39 -3.87 -3.43
N HIS A 63 6.81 -4.32 -2.25
CA HIS A 63 6.61 -5.69 -1.81
C HIS A 63 5.11 -6.02 -1.73
N PRO A 64 4.62 -7.12 -2.35
CA PRO A 64 3.20 -7.46 -2.40
C PRO A 64 2.54 -7.56 -1.02
N ALA A 65 3.23 -8.17 -0.04
CA ALA A 65 2.75 -8.28 1.33
C ALA A 65 2.43 -6.91 1.98
N VAL A 66 3.22 -5.86 1.70
CA VAL A 66 2.95 -4.50 2.23
C VAL A 66 1.66 -3.95 1.65
N MET A 67 1.48 -4.12 0.33
CA MET A 67 0.29 -3.66 -0.37
C MET A 67 -0.97 -4.40 0.12
N GLY A 68 -0.85 -5.71 0.41
CA GLY A 68 -1.98 -6.54 0.85
C GLY A 68 -2.38 -6.21 2.29
N ALA A 69 -1.38 -6.15 3.19
CA ALA A 69 -1.61 -5.72 4.56
C ALA A 69 -2.27 -4.33 4.63
N PHE A 70 -1.90 -3.40 3.74
CA PHE A 70 -2.50 -2.08 3.73
C PHE A 70 -3.92 -2.08 3.13
N ALA A 71 -4.16 -2.83 2.06
CA ALA A 71 -5.50 -2.99 1.49
C ALA A 71 -6.47 -3.60 2.50
N LEU A 72 -6.04 -4.65 3.21
CA LEU A 72 -6.81 -5.28 4.28
C LEU A 72 -7.10 -4.30 5.41
N LEU A 73 -6.09 -3.57 5.90
CA LEU A 73 -6.25 -2.56 6.95
C LEU A 73 -7.31 -1.51 6.57
N LEU A 74 -7.27 -0.99 5.34
CA LEU A 74 -8.26 -0.01 4.87
C LEU A 74 -9.67 -0.60 4.83
N LYS A 75 -9.82 -1.85 4.39
CA LYS A 75 -11.12 -2.55 4.40
C LYS A 75 -11.64 -2.76 5.81
N GLU A 76 -10.79 -3.21 6.74
CA GLU A 76 -11.12 -3.41 8.16
C GLU A 76 -11.55 -2.09 8.84
N GLU A 77 -10.92 -0.98 8.47
CA GLU A 77 -11.30 0.36 8.90
C GLU A 77 -12.57 0.88 8.21
N GLY A 78 -13.16 0.13 7.27
CA GLY A 78 -14.44 0.46 6.63
C GLY A 78 -14.35 1.32 5.37
N TYR A 79 -13.17 1.46 4.76
CA TYR A 79 -13.03 2.09 3.44
C TYR A 79 -13.46 1.11 2.34
N ARG A 80 -14.45 1.49 1.54
CA ARG A 80 -15.06 0.62 0.52
C ARG A 80 -14.63 0.94 -0.92
N GLN A 81 -14.24 2.18 -1.18
CA GLN A 81 -13.87 2.65 -2.52
C GLN A 81 -12.35 2.64 -2.67
N ILE A 82 -11.76 1.45 -2.78
CA ILE A 82 -10.32 1.27 -2.94
C ILE A 82 -10.04 0.79 -4.37
N LYS A 83 -9.14 1.48 -5.06
CA LYS A 83 -8.59 1.13 -6.37
C LYS A 83 -7.11 0.85 -6.20
N VAL A 84 -6.55 0.01 -7.07
CA VAL A 84 -5.11 -0.24 -7.14
C VAL A 84 -4.65 0.06 -8.56
N GLY A 85 -3.53 0.75 -8.70
CA GLY A 85 -2.99 1.06 -10.02
C GLY A 85 -1.67 1.79 -9.94
N ASP A 86 -0.88 1.67 -10.99
CA ASP A 86 0.36 2.40 -11.17
C ASP A 86 0.61 2.64 -12.67
N SER A 87 1.55 3.52 -12.98
CA SER A 87 2.07 3.64 -14.35
C SER A 87 3.15 2.58 -14.57
N CYS A 88 3.02 1.76 -15.60
CA CYS A 88 3.95 0.68 -15.89
C CYS A 88 4.62 0.91 -17.25
N GLY A 89 5.95 0.80 -17.31
CA GLY A 89 6.71 1.13 -18.52
C GLY A 89 6.57 0.14 -19.68
N THR A 90 6.09 -1.08 -19.42
CA THR A 90 6.14 -2.18 -20.39
C THR A 90 4.80 -2.87 -20.66
N SER A 91 3.77 -2.67 -19.83
CA SER A 91 2.46 -3.32 -19.99
C SER A 91 1.38 -2.60 -19.19
N THR A 92 0.15 -3.11 -19.21
CA THR A 92 -0.93 -2.58 -18.37
C THR A 92 -0.64 -2.84 -16.89
N ALA A 93 -1.06 -1.92 -16.01
CA ALA A 93 -0.89 -2.05 -14.57
C ALA A 93 -1.41 -3.39 -14.05
N ARG A 94 -2.59 -3.82 -14.53
CA ARG A 94 -3.20 -5.11 -14.16
C ARG A 94 -2.27 -6.30 -14.41
N LYS A 95 -1.70 -6.38 -15.61
CA LYS A 95 -0.82 -7.48 -16.00
C LYS A 95 0.47 -7.49 -15.20
N VAL A 96 1.06 -6.31 -14.93
CA VAL A 96 2.27 -6.22 -14.11
C VAL A 96 1.97 -6.61 -12.65
N MET A 97 0.85 -6.16 -12.11
CA MET A 97 0.40 -6.54 -10.76
C MET A 97 0.23 -8.06 -10.63
N GLU A 98 -0.48 -8.72 -11.56
CA GLU A 98 -0.63 -10.18 -11.57
C GLU A 98 0.73 -10.90 -11.60
N LEU A 99 1.64 -10.46 -12.46
CA LEU A 99 3.00 -11.03 -12.56
C LEU A 99 3.88 -10.78 -11.33
N CYS A 100 3.50 -9.82 -10.49
CA CYS A 100 4.19 -9.45 -9.26
C CYS A 100 3.47 -9.98 -8.00
N GLY A 101 2.49 -10.88 -8.13
CA GLY A 101 1.78 -11.45 -6.98
C GLY A 101 0.69 -10.55 -6.38
N MET A 102 0.21 -9.56 -7.14
CA MET A 102 -0.87 -8.63 -6.77
C MET A 102 -2.11 -8.80 -7.68
N GLY A 103 -2.56 -10.05 -7.87
CA GLY A 103 -3.67 -10.41 -8.77
C GLY A 103 -5.09 -10.10 -8.23
N PRO A 104 -6.16 -10.60 -8.86
CA PRO A 104 -7.54 -10.34 -8.43
C PRO A 104 -7.88 -10.89 -7.03
N ASP A 105 -7.19 -11.93 -6.56
CA ASP A 105 -7.36 -12.49 -5.21
C ASP A 105 -6.56 -11.74 -4.14
N PHE A 106 -6.00 -10.58 -4.50
CA PHE A 106 -5.26 -9.72 -3.61
C PHE A 106 -6.17 -9.19 -2.49
N LYS A 107 -5.95 -9.70 -1.27
CA LYS A 107 -6.71 -9.34 -0.08
C LYS A 107 -6.33 -7.95 0.41
#